data_AF-A0A166DZP5-F1
#
_entry.id   AF-A0A166DZP5-F1
#
_cell.length_a   1.000
_cell.length_b   1.000
_cell.length_c   1.000
_cell.angle_alpha   90.00
_cell.angle_beta   90.00
_cell.angle_gamma   90.00
#
_symmetry.space_group_name_H-M   'P 1'
#
loop_
_entity.id
_entity.type
_entity.pdbx_description
1 polymer ?
#
loop_
_entity_poly.entity_id
_entity_poly.type
_entity_poly.pdbx_seq_one_letter_code
_entity_poly.pdbx_strand_id
1 'polypeptide(L)'
;MLLRSLLSLTVIVAGVSAITTRSFGPKAPHPPALDAGEAHGLLDTNGNALPPLYTVYYFDQLIDHNDPSKGTFQQRYWMTWNFYKAGGPIVLFTPGEENAEQYTGYLTNLTINGQIAQQHGGATVVLEHRFFGQSNPYDNLTSESLQVLTLEQSIDDLEYFVKNVKVPAPIAEPSTAPWVLVGGSYSGALTAWIMAAKPNLFAAGWASSAVVEIIVDYWQFFDIPRVYMPSNCSADIQAVIAHFDDVAQDPDAVEALKAQFGMEDVEHYDDVTATLKNPIYQWQDLQPDSGSSAGFFIFCDVLEVKDNETAPAEGWGLEHALAAWGAYFKNGYLPAICSGQNYNDCLGTYDASQEFYTNTDVDNAMRSWFWVKCAEVGWFQDAAPLGTPTIVSRTLQPANQELRQCQYFFPDKYPAGEPPSSDKILKTNGIFKGWDVDVQNVFFGNGIRDVWRDATTSADNVVPPHIPQSHIGLHNGFHTSDLIIANNIDSSVADVQQKGLAFVNEMLASWEPGVGLTRA
;
A
#
# COMPACT_ATOMS: atom_id res chain seq x y z
N MET A 1 52.50 -28.23 -15.81
CA MET A 1 52.52 -27.10 -16.75
C MET A 1 51.11 -26.96 -17.30
N LEU A 2 50.40 -25.91 -16.85
CA LEU A 2 49.11 -25.34 -17.30
C LEU A 2 47.92 -26.27 -17.62
N LEU A 3 47.01 -26.39 -16.65
CA LEU A 3 45.57 -26.58 -16.86
C LEU A 3 44.96 -25.17 -17.08
N ARG A 4 44.28 -24.93 -18.21
CA ARG A 4 43.49 -23.71 -18.44
C ARG A 4 42.02 -24.00 -18.16
N SER A 5 41.49 -23.34 -17.14
CA SER A 5 40.06 -23.27 -16.83
C SER A 5 39.34 -22.40 -17.87
N LEU A 6 38.27 -22.93 -18.46
CA LEU A 6 37.24 -22.14 -19.13
C LEU A 6 36.10 -21.96 -18.12
N LEU A 7 35.98 -20.75 -17.54
CA LEU A 7 34.75 -20.32 -16.91
C LEU A 7 33.77 -19.93 -18.03
N SER A 8 32.70 -20.70 -18.19
CA SER A 8 31.52 -20.28 -18.94
C SER A 8 30.78 -19.25 -18.09
N LEU A 9 30.68 -18.03 -18.61
CA LEU A 9 29.89 -16.95 -18.05
C LEU A 9 28.41 -17.25 -18.37
N THR A 10 27.71 -17.94 -17.47
CA THR A 10 26.26 -18.10 -17.55
C THR A 10 25.64 -16.77 -17.13
N VAL A 11 25.13 -16.00 -18.10
CA VAL A 11 24.26 -14.86 -17.84
C VAL A 11 22.99 -15.40 -17.20
N ILE A 12 22.87 -15.26 -15.88
CA ILE A 12 21.63 -15.48 -15.17
C ILE A 12 20.75 -14.28 -15.54
N VAL A 13 19.81 -14.50 -16.46
CA VAL A 13 18.67 -13.61 -16.62
C VAL A 13 17.89 -13.73 -15.32
N ALA A 14 18.07 -12.76 -14.42
CA ALA A 14 17.22 -12.63 -13.25
C ALA A 14 15.78 -12.52 -13.77
N GLY A 15 14.94 -13.47 -13.34
CA GLY A 15 13.51 -13.44 -13.64
C GLY A 15 12.96 -12.13 -13.13
N VAL A 16 12.58 -11.25 -14.05
CA VAL A 16 11.73 -10.11 -13.77
C VAL A 16 10.42 -10.70 -13.23
N SER A 17 10.17 -10.56 -11.93
CA SER A 17 8.85 -10.81 -11.35
C SER A 17 7.82 -10.13 -12.25
N ALA A 18 6.75 -10.86 -12.58
CA ALA A 18 5.71 -10.42 -13.50
C ALA A 18 5.36 -8.94 -13.24
N ILE A 19 5.87 -8.06 -14.10
CA ILE A 19 5.42 -6.68 -14.18
C ILE A 19 3.97 -6.82 -14.61
N THR A 20 3.05 -6.51 -13.70
CA THR A 20 1.64 -6.39 -14.02
C THR A 20 1.52 -5.52 -15.26
N THR A 21 0.92 -6.10 -16.30
CA THR A 21 0.75 -5.51 -17.61
C THR A 21 -0.05 -4.21 -17.48
N ARG A 22 0.58 -3.11 -17.91
CA ARG A 22 0.12 -1.70 -17.98
C ARG A 22 0.52 -0.81 -16.80
N SER A 23 1.13 0.32 -17.16
CA SER A 23 1.80 1.31 -16.28
C SER A 23 0.86 2.38 -15.73
N PHE A 24 -0.46 2.23 -15.90
CA PHE A 24 -1.39 3.27 -15.49
C PHE A 24 -1.73 3.16 -14.01
N GLY A 25 -1.45 4.24 -13.30
CA GLY A 25 -1.95 4.46 -11.96
C GLY A 25 -0.97 4.08 -10.86
N PRO A 26 -1.10 4.74 -9.71
CA PRO A 26 -0.30 4.40 -8.54
C PRO A 26 -0.65 2.98 -8.10
N LYS A 27 0.39 2.16 -7.88
CA LYS A 27 0.25 0.86 -7.23
C LYS A 27 -0.49 1.09 -5.90
N ALA A 28 -1.50 0.26 -5.62
CA ALA A 28 -2.21 0.34 -4.36
C ALA A 28 -1.18 0.24 -3.20
N PRO A 29 -1.25 1.11 -2.18
CA PRO A 29 -0.29 1.10 -1.11
C PRO A 29 -0.62 -0.03 -0.13
N HIS A 30 -0.21 -1.24 -0.46
CA HIS A 30 -0.51 -2.41 0.35
C HIS A 30 0.74 -2.87 1.13
N PRO A 31 0.56 -3.51 2.30
CA PRO A 31 1.65 -4.24 2.95
C PRO A 31 2.27 -5.25 1.97
N PRO A 32 3.58 -5.53 2.02
CA PRO A 32 4.18 -6.53 1.16
C PRO A 32 3.51 -7.89 1.34
N ALA A 33 3.05 -8.50 0.25
CA ALA A 33 2.56 -9.87 0.27
C ALA A 33 3.69 -10.82 0.66
N LEU A 34 3.40 -11.72 1.60
CA LEU A 34 4.33 -12.75 2.04
C LEU A 34 3.63 -14.09 1.88
N ASP A 35 4.19 -14.97 1.06
CA ASP A 35 3.75 -16.35 0.98
C ASP A 35 4.52 -17.19 2.01
N ALA A 36 3.78 -17.91 2.85
CA ALA A 36 4.37 -18.90 3.74
C ALA A 36 4.85 -20.16 2.98
N GLY A 37 4.58 -20.24 1.67
CA GLY A 37 4.79 -21.40 0.82
C GLY A 37 3.77 -22.50 1.09
N GLU A 38 3.98 -23.66 0.47
CA GLU A 38 3.20 -24.87 0.79
C GLU A 38 3.58 -25.41 2.19
N ALA A 39 3.00 -24.82 3.23
CA ALA A 39 3.14 -25.30 4.61
C ALA A 39 2.34 -26.60 4.83
N HIS A 40 2.79 -27.69 4.22
CA HIS A 40 2.22 -29.03 4.44
C HIS A 40 2.53 -29.50 5.87
N GLY A 41 1.51 -30.01 6.57
CA GLY A 41 1.69 -30.68 7.86
C GLY A 41 1.85 -29.77 9.08
N LEU A 42 1.24 -28.58 9.06
CA LEU A 42 1.12 -27.74 10.27
C LEU A 42 0.42 -28.52 11.39
N LEU A 43 0.92 -28.38 12.61
CA LEU A 43 0.36 -29.02 13.80
C LEU A 43 -0.13 -27.96 14.80
N ASP A 44 -1.21 -28.26 15.51
CA ASP A 44 -1.62 -27.50 16.69
C ASP A 44 -0.71 -27.80 17.91
N THR A 45 -0.97 -27.11 19.01
CA THR A 45 -0.24 -27.28 20.28
C THR A 45 -0.39 -28.68 20.90
N ASN A 46 -1.32 -29.50 20.43
CA ASN A 46 -1.55 -30.89 20.86
C ASN A 46 -1.00 -31.92 19.85
N GLY A 47 -0.37 -31.48 18.75
CA GLY A 47 0.14 -32.35 17.70
C GLY A 47 -0.89 -32.83 16.68
N ASN A 48 -2.09 -32.24 16.64
CA ASN A 48 -3.10 -32.54 15.62
C ASN A 48 -2.77 -31.81 14.31
N ALA A 49 -2.97 -32.49 13.19
CA ALA A 49 -2.82 -31.88 11.87
C ALA A 49 -3.82 -30.74 11.65
N LEU A 50 -3.33 -29.63 11.13
CA LEU A 50 -4.09 -28.46 10.73
C LEU A 50 -4.34 -28.43 9.22
N PRO A 51 -5.40 -27.75 8.77
CA PRO A 51 -5.57 -27.42 7.37
C PRO A 51 -4.38 -26.61 6.82
N PRO A 52 -4.06 -26.73 5.53
CA PRO A 52 -3.05 -25.89 4.89
C PRO A 52 -3.37 -24.39 5.02
N LEU A 53 -2.35 -23.52 5.06
CA LEU A 53 -2.53 -22.07 5.20
C LEU A 53 -3.32 -21.41 4.06
N TYR A 54 -3.34 -22.02 2.88
CA TYR A 54 -4.13 -21.58 1.73
C TYR A 54 -5.60 -22.05 1.79
N THR A 55 -6.03 -22.70 2.88
CA THR A 55 -7.42 -23.09 3.06
C THR A 55 -8.30 -21.85 3.16
N VAL A 56 -9.18 -21.67 2.18
CA VAL A 56 -10.17 -20.60 2.17
C VAL A 56 -11.36 -20.99 3.04
N TYR A 57 -11.68 -20.12 3.99
CA TYR A 57 -12.91 -20.15 4.75
C TYR A 57 -13.82 -19.02 4.29
N TYR A 58 -15.11 -19.17 4.55
CA TYR A 58 -16.12 -18.18 4.17
C TYR A 58 -16.95 -17.77 5.37
N PHE A 59 -17.32 -16.49 5.39
CA PHE A 59 -18.19 -15.88 6.37
C PHE A 59 -19.34 -15.16 5.66
N ASP A 60 -20.56 -15.37 6.15
CA ASP A 60 -21.76 -14.67 5.66
C ASP A 60 -21.76 -13.22 6.16
N GLN A 61 -21.16 -12.31 5.39
CA GLN A 61 -21.09 -10.88 5.69
C GLN A 61 -22.33 -10.16 5.15
N LEU A 62 -22.79 -9.10 5.83
CA LEU A 62 -23.92 -8.29 5.33
C LEU A 62 -23.52 -7.52 4.06
N ILE A 63 -24.42 -7.47 3.08
CA ILE A 63 -24.22 -6.65 1.87
C ILE A 63 -24.23 -5.15 2.22
N ASP A 64 -25.11 -4.75 3.14
CA ASP A 64 -25.30 -3.38 3.57
C ASP A 64 -25.66 -3.35 5.06
N HIS A 65 -24.77 -2.82 5.90
CA HIS A 65 -25.01 -2.73 7.34
C HIS A 65 -26.18 -1.80 7.72
N ASN A 66 -26.54 -0.87 6.83
CA ASN A 66 -27.69 0.03 7.02
C ASN A 66 -29.02 -0.60 6.59
N ASP A 67 -28.99 -1.66 5.78
CA ASP A 67 -30.17 -2.41 5.35
C ASP A 67 -29.89 -3.93 5.29
N PRO A 68 -29.91 -4.61 6.45
CA PRO A 68 -29.67 -6.06 6.51
C PRO A 68 -30.69 -6.90 5.71
N SER A 69 -31.82 -6.32 5.27
CA SER A 69 -32.79 -7.04 4.46
C SER A 69 -32.28 -7.38 3.06
N LYS A 70 -31.20 -6.71 2.61
CA LYS A 70 -30.51 -7.01 1.35
C LYS A 70 -29.77 -8.34 1.36
N GLY A 71 -29.59 -8.96 2.52
CA GLY A 71 -28.97 -10.28 2.66
C GLY A 71 -27.45 -10.22 2.85
N THR A 72 -26.79 -11.34 2.55
CA THR A 72 -25.37 -11.56 2.82
C THR A 72 -24.60 -11.96 1.57
N PHE A 73 -23.29 -11.77 1.60
CA PHE A 73 -22.32 -12.28 0.63
C PHE A 73 -21.24 -13.11 1.33
N GLN A 74 -20.53 -13.93 0.55
CA GLN A 74 -19.43 -14.73 1.06
C GLN A 74 -18.16 -13.88 1.14
N GLN A 75 -17.74 -13.52 2.36
CA GLN A 75 -16.44 -12.90 2.60
C GLN A 75 -15.40 -13.98 2.86
N ARG A 76 -14.28 -13.94 2.14
CA ARG A 76 -13.17 -14.88 2.30
C ARG A 76 -12.30 -14.53 3.50
N TYR A 77 -11.84 -15.55 4.19
CA TYR A 77 -10.76 -15.42 5.17
C TYR A 77 -9.90 -16.69 5.20
N TRP A 78 -8.68 -16.54 5.71
CA TRP A 78 -7.75 -17.62 5.99
C TRP A 78 -7.41 -17.59 7.47
N MET A 79 -7.09 -18.74 8.04
CA MET A 79 -6.72 -18.78 9.45
C MET A 79 -5.82 -19.95 9.77
N THR A 80 -5.10 -19.82 10.88
CA THR A 80 -4.43 -20.94 11.55
C THR A 80 -4.49 -20.76 13.06
N TRP A 81 -4.40 -21.87 13.77
CA TRP A 81 -4.42 -21.95 15.22
C TRP A 81 -3.28 -22.83 15.74
N ASN A 82 -2.16 -22.85 15.01
CA ASN A 82 -0.96 -23.60 15.35
C ASN A 82 -0.39 -23.23 16.74
N PHE A 83 -0.54 -21.98 17.16
CA PHE A 83 -0.12 -21.51 18.49
C PHE A 83 -1.26 -21.50 19.53
N TYR A 84 -2.50 -21.77 19.13
CA TYR A 84 -3.65 -21.51 19.98
C TYR A 84 -3.70 -22.40 21.22
N LYS A 85 -4.06 -21.77 22.34
CA LYS A 85 -4.42 -22.39 23.62
C LYS A 85 -5.78 -21.84 24.03
N ALA A 86 -6.57 -22.65 24.73
CA ALA A 86 -7.91 -22.23 25.16
C ALA A 86 -7.87 -20.91 25.93
N GLY A 87 -8.64 -19.92 25.48
CA GLY A 87 -8.69 -18.57 26.05
C GLY A 87 -7.64 -17.60 25.51
N GLY A 88 -6.77 -18.02 24.60
CA GLY A 88 -5.83 -17.14 23.91
C GLY A 88 -6.50 -16.16 22.95
N PRO A 89 -5.80 -15.08 22.55
CA PRO A 89 -6.37 -14.07 21.66
C PRO A 89 -6.52 -14.56 20.22
N ILE A 90 -7.32 -13.82 19.44
CA ILE A 90 -7.37 -13.96 17.99
C ILE A 90 -6.77 -12.70 17.37
N VAL A 91 -5.71 -12.88 16.59
CA VAL A 91 -5.03 -11.79 15.87
C VAL A 91 -5.64 -11.71 14.48
N LEU A 92 -6.36 -10.63 14.20
CA LEU A 92 -6.98 -10.35 12.92
C LEU A 92 -6.11 -9.41 12.12
N PHE A 93 -5.82 -9.76 10.88
CA PHE A 93 -5.17 -8.92 9.89
C PHE A 93 -6.04 -8.79 8.66
N THR A 94 -6.01 -7.62 8.03
CA THR A 94 -6.54 -7.45 6.68
C THR A 94 -5.49 -6.75 5.83
N PRO A 95 -5.23 -7.21 4.60
CA PRO A 95 -4.32 -6.51 3.70
C PRO A 95 -4.91 -5.21 3.14
N GLY A 96 -6.20 -4.97 3.37
CA GLY A 96 -6.92 -3.82 2.83
C GLY A 96 -7.28 -4.02 1.36
N GLU A 97 -6.73 -3.15 0.53
CA GLU A 97 -7.10 -2.85 -0.85
C GLU A 97 -6.55 -3.84 -1.89
N GLU A 98 -6.45 -5.12 -1.53
CA GLU A 98 -5.87 -6.18 -2.35
C GLU A 98 -6.55 -7.54 -2.19
N ASN A 99 -6.32 -8.43 -3.15
CA ASN A 99 -6.68 -9.84 -3.01
C ASN A 99 -5.84 -10.49 -1.90
N ALA A 100 -6.51 -11.07 -0.91
CA ALA A 100 -5.89 -11.53 0.32
C ALA A 100 -5.25 -12.94 0.21
N GLU A 101 -5.44 -13.63 -0.92
CA GLU A 101 -4.94 -15.00 -1.13
C GLU A 101 -3.42 -15.13 -1.02
N GLN A 102 -2.68 -14.08 -1.39
CA GLN A 102 -1.22 -14.00 -1.33
C GLN A 102 -0.64 -13.61 0.04
N TYR A 103 -1.49 -13.44 1.07
CA TYR A 103 -1.07 -12.95 2.40
C TYR A 103 -0.97 -14.07 3.45
N THR A 104 -0.80 -15.34 3.05
CA THR A 104 -0.71 -16.48 3.96
C THR A 104 0.44 -16.39 4.97
N GLY A 105 1.53 -15.67 4.65
CA GLY A 105 2.63 -15.36 5.56
C GLY A 105 2.20 -14.61 6.81
N TYR A 106 1.13 -13.81 6.72
CA TYR A 106 0.54 -13.06 7.84
C TYR A 106 -0.24 -13.95 8.83
N LEU A 107 -0.40 -15.24 8.52
CA LEU A 107 -0.87 -16.27 9.46
C LEU A 107 0.27 -16.86 10.31
N THR A 108 1.51 -16.50 10.02
CA THR A 108 2.69 -17.14 10.61
C THR A 108 3.57 -16.14 11.34
N ASN A 109 4.55 -16.65 12.08
CA ASN A 109 5.50 -15.83 12.83
C ASN A 109 6.60 -15.20 11.94
N LEU A 110 6.46 -15.28 10.61
CA LEU A 110 7.16 -14.43 9.64
C LEU A 110 6.76 -12.95 9.79
N THR A 111 5.58 -12.70 10.37
CA THR A 111 5.04 -11.36 10.62
C THR A 111 4.74 -11.15 12.10
N ILE A 112 4.47 -9.89 12.47
CA ILE A 112 4.09 -9.51 13.82
C ILE A 112 2.84 -10.25 14.32
N ASN A 113 1.92 -10.58 13.41
CA ASN A 113 0.68 -11.29 13.73
C ASN A 113 0.95 -12.63 14.40
N GLY A 114 1.80 -13.44 13.77
CA GLY A 114 2.17 -14.74 14.31
C GLY A 114 3.09 -14.64 15.52
N GLN A 115 3.88 -13.57 15.67
CA GLN A 115 4.63 -13.33 16.91
C GLN A 115 3.69 -13.07 18.09
N ILE A 116 2.66 -12.24 17.91
CA ILE A 116 1.62 -11.99 18.92
C ILE A 116 0.91 -13.31 19.27
N ALA A 117 0.46 -14.06 18.25
CA ALA A 117 -0.19 -15.35 18.48
C ALA A 117 0.74 -16.35 19.20
N GLN A 118 2.02 -16.42 18.82
CA GLN A 118 2.99 -17.31 19.45
C GLN A 118 3.25 -16.95 20.92
N GLN A 119 3.36 -15.66 21.24
CA GLN A 119 3.60 -15.19 22.62
C GLN A 119 2.41 -15.43 23.54
N HIS A 120 1.19 -15.28 23.03
CA HIS A 120 -0.03 -15.31 23.84
C HIS A 120 -0.85 -16.60 23.69
N GLY A 121 -0.36 -17.58 22.95
CA GLY A 121 -1.11 -18.81 22.66
C GLY A 121 -2.38 -18.52 21.86
N GLY A 122 -2.31 -17.62 20.89
CA GLY A 122 -3.43 -17.16 20.07
C GLY A 122 -3.57 -17.87 18.73
N ALA A 123 -4.63 -17.49 18.00
CA ALA A 123 -4.84 -17.84 16.61
C ALA A 123 -4.66 -16.60 15.72
N THR A 124 -4.41 -16.80 14.42
CA THR A 124 -4.29 -15.71 13.45
C THR A 124 -5.32 -15.87 12.34
N VAL A 125 -5.91 -14.77 11.90
CA VAL A 125 -6.89 -14.68 10.82
C VAL A 125 -6.44 -13.60 9.84
N VAL A 126 -6.48 -13.91 8.54
CA VAL A 126 -6.39 -12.93 7.45
C VAL A 126 -7.77 -12.80 6.82
N LEU A 127 -8.37 -11.62 6.90
CA LEU A 127 -9.71 -11.34 6.36
C LEU A 127 -9.61 -10.48 5.10
N GLU A 128 -10.25 -10.92 4.03
CA GLU A 128 -10.33 -10.15 2.78
C GLU A 128 -11.33 -9.00 2.91
N HIS A 129 -10.94 -7.82 2.44
CA HIS A 129 -11.78 -6.63 2.48
C HIS A 129 -12.91 -6.73 1.43
N ARG A 130 -14.10 -6.17 1.73
CA ARG A 130 -15.19 -6.10 0.75
C ARG A 130 -14.74 -5.42 -0.55
N PHE A 131 -15.16 -5.93 -1.69
CA PHE A 131 -14.81 -5.46 -3.04
C PHE A 131 -13.34 -5.64 -3.47
N PHE A 132 -12.53 -6.33 -2.68
CA PHE A 132 -11.19 -6.73 -3.08
C PHE A 132 -11.10 -8.25 -3.14
N GLY A 133 -10.28 -8.76 -4.06
CA GLY A 133 -10.23 -10.18 -4.33
C GLY A 133 -11.59 -10.73 -4.77
N GLN A 134 -11.98 -11.84 -4.15
CA GLN A 134 -13.23 -12.55 -4.44
C GLN A 134 -14.34 -12.27 -3.40
N SER A 135 -14.12 -11.33 -2.48
CA SER A 135 -15.09 -10.96 -1.43
C SER A 135 -15.97 -9.80 -1.87
N ASN A 136 -16.93 -10.08 -2.77
CA ASN A 136 -17.76 -9.05 -3.40
C ASN A 136 -19.25 -9.23 -3.05
N PRO A 137 -19.94 -8.17 -2.58
CA PRO A 137 -21.40 -8.18 -2.42
C PRO A 137 -22.19 -8.46 -3.69
N TYR A 138 -21.61 -8.12 -4.85
CA TYR A 138 -22.18 -8.28 -6.19
C TYR A 138 -21.16 -8.90 -7.14
N ASP A 139 -21.60 -9.42 -8.27
CA ASP A 139 -20.76 -10.07 -9.28
C ASP A 139 -20.02 -9.10 -10.23
N ASN A 140 -19.99 -7.81 -9.88
CA ASN A 140 -19.38 -6.76 -10.68
C ASN A 140 -18.99 -5.54 -9.82
N LEU A 141 -18.13 -4.69 -10.37
CA LEU A 141 -17.62 -3.45 -9.78
C LEU A 141 -18.20 -2.20 -10.46
N THR A 142 -19.48 -2.22 -10.86
CA THR A 142 -20.13 -1.01 -11.39
C THR A 142 -20.27 0.07 -10.33
N SER A 143 -20.49 1.32 -10.74
CA SER A 143 -20.74 2.44 -9.81
C SER A 143 -21.96 2.23 -8.91
N GLU A 144 -22.92 1.40 -9.32
CA GLU A 144 -24.08 1.02 -8.51
C GLU A 144 -23.69 0.01 -7.42
N SER A 145 -22.97 -1.05 -7.80
CA SER A 145 -22.47 -2.06 -6.85
C SER A 145 -21.54 -1.45 -5.80
N LEU A 146 -20.63 -0.55 -6.22
CA LEU A 146 -19.64 0.08 -5.35
C LEU A 146 -20.24 1.07 -4.34
N GLN A 147 -21.54 1.38 -4.38
CA GLN A 147 -22.17 2.26 -3.37
C GLN A 147 -22.08 1.72 -1.94
N VAL A 148 -21.89 0.40 -1.78
CA VAL A 148 -21.66 -0.24 -0.47
C VAL A 148 -20.17 -0.51 -0.19
N LEU A 149 -19.25 0.06 -0.99
CA LEU A 149 -17.84 0.23 -0.65
C LEU A 149 -17.64 1.63 -0.06
N THR A 150 -17.74 1.74 1.26
CA THR A 150 -17.45 2.97 2.03
C THR A 150 -16.63 2.64 3.27
N LEU A 151 -15.95 3.64 3.84
CA LEU A 151 -15.16 3.46 5.06
C LEU A 151 -16.01 2.95 6.24
N GLU A 152 -17.23 3.45 6.42
CA GLU A 152 -18.12 3.00 7.49
C GLU A 152 -18.56 1.55 7.31
N GLN A 153 -18.91 1.16 6.08
CA GLN A 153 -19.28 -0.20 5.75
C GLN A 153 -18.12 -1.20 6.00
N SER A 154 -16.88 -0.77 5.80
CA SER A 154 -15.67 -1.55 6.12
C SER A 154 -15.43 -1.69 7.62
N ILE A 155 -15.68 -0.62 8.40
CA ILE A 155 -15.63 -0.68 9.86
C ILE A 155 -16.69 -1.64 10.41
N ASP A 156 -17.92 -1.54 9.89
CA ASP A 156 -19.03 -2.39 10.33
C ASP A 156 -18.82 -3.86 9.91
N ASP A 157 -18.12 -4.13 8.81
CA ASP A 157 -17.73 -5.50 8.44
C ASP A 157 -16.84 -6.16 9.51
N LEU A 158 -15.81 -5.44 9.96
CA LEU A 158 -14.89 -5.94 10.98
C LEU A 158 -15.62 -6.18 12.31
N GLU A 159 -16.51 -5.27 12.70
CA GLU A 159 -17.37 -5.45 13.88
C GLU A 159 -18.27 -6.68 13.75
N TYR A 160 -18.96 -6.81 12.63
CA TYR A 160 -19.88 -7.91 12.38
C TYR A 160 -19.13 -9.24 12.31
N PHE A 161 -17.95 -9.29 11.68
CA PHE A 161 -17.08 -10.46 11.65
C PHE A 161 -16.68 -10.89 13.07
N VAL A 162 -16.10 -10.00 13.87
CA VAL A 162 -15.65 -10.30 15.24
C VAL A 162 -16.79 -10.82 16.13
N LYS A 163 -17.99 -10.24 15.98
CA LYS A 163 -19.14 -10.62 16.80
C LYS A 163 -19.79 -11.94 16.38
N ASN A 164 -19.73 -12.31 15.10
CA ASN A 164 -20.56 -13.38 14.55
C ASN A 164 -19.79 -14.55 13.94
N VAL A 165 -18.49 -14.40 13.65
CA VAL A 165 -17.72 -15.46 13.01
C VAL A 165 -17.72 -16.73 13.84
N LYS A 166 -17.97 -17.85 13.17
CA LYS A 166 -17.75 -19.19 13.69
C LYS A 166 -16.54 -19.75 12.96
N VAL A 167 -15.54 -20.17 13.74
CA VAL A 167 -14.29 -20.71 13.24
C VAL A 167 -14.15 -22.17 13.68
N PRO A 168 -13.25 -22.96 13.07
CA PRO A 168 -13.01 -24.35 13.46
C PRO A 168 -12.59 -24.51 14.93
N ALA A 169 -12.88 -25.69 15.49
CA ALA A 169 -12.35 -26.11 16.78
C ALA A 169 -10.80 -26.08 16.76
N PRO A 170 -10.14 -25.74 17.89
CA PRO A 170 -10.66 -25.71 19.26
C PRO A 170 -11.21 -24.36 19.74
N ILE A 171 -11.41 -23.37 18.86
CA ILE A 171 -11.90 -22.04 19.24
C ILE A 171 -13.44 -22.07 19.30
N ALA A 172 -14.00 -22.25 20.49
CA ALA A 172 -15.44 -22.47 20.66
C ALA A 172 -16.29 -21.17 20.53
N GLU A 173 -15.84 -20.07 21.15
CA GLU A 173 -16.60 -18.80 21.17
C GLU A 173 -15.68 -17.60 20.86
N PRO A 174 -15.37 -17.36 19.57
CA PRO A 174 -14.54 -16.23 19.14
C PRO A 174 -15.03 -14.87 19.65
N SER A 175 -16.35 -14.68 19.76
CA SER A 175 -16.96 -13.44 20.22
C SER A 175 -16.67 -13.08 21.69
N THR A 176 -16.13 -14.03 22.47
CA THR A 176 -15.71 -13.80 23.87
C THR A 176 -14.19 -13.77 24.05
N ALA A 177 -13.43 -14.04 22.97
CA ALA A 177 -11.98 -13.98 23.00
C ALA A 177 -11.49 -12.53 22.91
N PRO A 178 -10.30 -12.21 23.46
CA PRO A 178 -9.65 -10.95 23.15
C PRO A 178 -9.19 -10.93 21.68
N TRP A 179 -9.55 -9.89 20.95
CA TRP A 179 -9.10 -9.69 19.58
C TRP A 179 -8.00 -8.63 19.50
N VAL A 180 -6.98 -8.88 18.69
CA VAL A 180 -5.96 -7.91 18.31
C VAL A 180 -6.12 -7.61 16.82
N LEU A 181 -6.29 -6.34 16.45
CA LEU A 181 -6.37 -5.94 15.05
C LEU A 181 -5.02 -5.41 14.58
N VAL A 182 -4.55 -5.91 13.43
CA VAL A 182 -3.31 -5.46 12.80
C VAL A 182 -3.64 -5.03 11.37
N GLY A 183 -3.06 -3.91 10.95
CA GLY A 183 -3.17 -3.41 9.58
C GLY A 183 -1.99 -2.53 9.22
N GLY A 184 -1.72 -2.45 7.92
CA GLY A 184 -0.71 -1.57 7.33
C GLY A 184 -1.33 -0.62 6.30
N SER A 185 -0.82 0.60 6.15
CA SER A 185 -1.33 1.56 5.16
C SER A 185 -2.81 1.94 5.41
N TYR A 186 -3.68 1.89 4.40
CA TYR A 186 -5.12 2.05 4.54
C TYR A 186 -5.71 1.11 5.59
N SER A 187 -5.33 -0.16 5.61
CA SER A 187 -5.79 -1.09 6.65
C SER A 187 -5.26 -0.73 8.05
N GLY A 188 -4.12 -0.04 8.13
CA GLY A 188 -3.61 0.59 9.36
C GLY A 188 -4.48 1.77 9.80
N ALA A 189 -4.91 2.62 8.86
CA ALA A 189 -5.86 3.69 9.13
C ALA A 189 -7.21 3.11 9.58
N LEU A 190 -7.72 2.08 8.90
CA LEU A 190 -8.92 1.32 9.27
C LEU A 190 -8.80 0.74 10.69
N THR A 191 -7.61 0.26 11.08
CA THR A 191 -7.32 -0.21 12.44
C THR A 191 -7.49 0.92 13.47
N ALA A 192 -6.99 2.12 13.19
CA ALA A 192 -7.21 3.28 14.08
C ALA A 192 -8.69 3.71 14.11
N TRP A 193 -9.34 3.76 12.95
CA TRP A 193 -10.71 4.23 12.82
C TRP A 193 -11.72 3.31 13.52
N ILE A 194 -11.59 1.99 13.42
CA ILE A 194 -12.48 1.08 14.16
C ILE A 194 -12.26 1.14 15.66
N MET A 195 -11.02 1.34 16.12
CA MET A 195 -10.72 1.49 17.55
C MET A 195 -11.38 2.74 18.13
N ALA A 196 -11.40 3.83 17.36
CA ALA A 196 -12.12 5.05 17.72
C ALA A 196 -13.65 4.88 17.63
N ALA A 197 -14.15 4.27 16.56
CA ALA A 197 -15.59 4.15 16.29
C ALA A 197 -16.30 3.11 17.15
N LYS A 198 -15.61 2.02 17.51
CA LYS A 198 -16.14 0.85 18.22
C LYS A 198 -15.27 0.55 19.45
N PRO A 199 -15.22 1.45 20.46
CA PRO A 199 -14.35 1.28 21.62
C PRO A 199 -14.65 -0.03 22.36
N ASN A 200 -13.61 -0.69 22.85
CA ASN A 200 -13.64 -1.98 23.54
C ASN A 200 -14.03 -3.20 22.68
N LEU A 201 -14.20 -3.06 21.36
CA LEU A 201 -14.40 -4.21 20.47
C LEU A 201 -13.14 -5.07 20.37
N PHE A 202 -11.97 -4.43 20.27
CA PHE A 202 -10.66 -5.07 20.24
C PHE A 202 -9.88 -4.74 21.51
N ALA A 203 -9.08 -5.69 21.96
CA ALA A 203 -8.17 -5.51 23.09
C ALA A 203 -7.01 -4.58 22.74
N ALA A 204 -6.44 -4.74 21.54
CA ALA A 204 -5.31 -3.93 21.07
C ALA A 204 -5.33 -3.77 19.54
N GLY A 205 -4.75 -2.68 19.07
CA GLY A 205 -4.46 -2.42 17.66
C GLY A 205 -2.97 -2.29 17.39
N TRP A 206 -2.52 -2.73 16.21
CA TRP A 206 -1.23 -2.39 15.63
C TRP A 206 -1.46 -1.77 14.25
N ALA A 207 -1.25 -0.46 14.16
CA ALA A 207 -1.51 0.35 12.97
C ALA A 207 -0.18 0.78 12.34
N SER A 208 0.34 -0.05 11.43
CA SER A 208 1.61 0.19 10.73
C SER A 208 1.40 1.15 9.54
N SER A 209 2.27 2.14 9.38
CA SER A 209 2.21 3.14 8.30
C SER A 209 0.79 3.69 8.08
N ALA A 210 0.06 3.91 9.17
CA ALA A 210 -1.38 4.15 9.13
C ALA A 210 -1.69 5.54 8.59
N VAL A 211 -2.21 5.62 7.38
CA VAL A 211 -2.58 6.86 6.67
C VAL A 211 -3.87 7.47 7.23
N VAL A 212 -3.84 7.90 8.48
CA VAL A 212 -5.01 8.43 9.19
C VAL A 212 -5.46 9.78 8.66
N GLU A 213 -4.56 10.58 8.10
CA GLU A 213 -4.83 11.90 7.54
C GLU A 213 -5.20 11.84 6.06
N ILE A 214 -6.36 12.40 5.72
CA ILE A 214 -6.85 12.49 4.35
C ILE A 214 -6.23 13.70 3.66
N ILE A 215 -5.42 13.43 2.63
CA ILE A 215 -4.71 14.45 1.87
C ILE A 215 -5.08 14.27 0.40
N VAL A 216 -5.60 15.32 -0.24
CA VAL A 216 -6.01 15.23 -1.66
C VAL A 216 -4.82 15.38 -2.59
N ASP A 217 -4.04 16.44 -2.40
CA ASP A 217 -2.78 16.74 -3.10
C ASP A 217 -1.64 16.25 -2.20
N TYR A 218 -1.05 15.11 -2.56
CA TYR A 218 -0.11 14.37 -1.72
C TYR A 218 1.29 14.33 -2.34
N TRP A 219 1.82 15.49 -2.71
CA TRP A 219 3.17 15.65 -3.22
C TRP A 219 4.26 15.17 -2.24
N GLN A 220 3.99 15.15 -0.93
CA GLN A 220 4.92 14.66 0.10
C GLN A 220 5.32 13.20 -0.14
N PHE A 221 4.48 12.42 -0.83
CA PHE A 221 4.82 11.08 -1.31
C PHE A 221 6.18 11.03 -2.02
N PHE A 222 6.47 12.04 -2.85
CA PHE A 222 7.73 12.14 -3.59
C PHE A 222 8.80 12.96 -2.88
N ASP A 223 8.45 13.67 -1.81
CA ASP A 223 9.42 14.42 -1.03
C ASP A 223 10.31 13.50 -0.19
N ILE A 224 9.73 12.42 0.35
CA ILE A 224 10.47 11.39 1.07
C ILE A 224 11.59 10.78 0.21
N PRO A 225 11.33 10.20 -0.97
CA PRO A 225 12.40 9.68 -1.82
C PRO A 225 13.36 10.81 -2.21
N ARG A 226 12.90 12.03 -2.52
CA ARG A 226 13.78 13.17 -2.84
C ARG A 226 14.81 13.44 -1.74
N VAL A 227 14.42 13.32 -0.47
CA VAL A 227 15.27 13.60 0.70
C VAL A 227 16.14 12.38 1.09
N TYR A 228 15.61 11.16 0.98
CA TYR A 228 16.27 9.97 1.52
C TYR A 228 17.04 9.13 0.49
N MET A 229 16.84 9.33 -0.81
CA MET A 229 17.64 8.69 -1.86
C MET A 229 19.08 9.24 -1.91
N PRO A 230 20.01 8.59 -2.63
CA PRO A 230 21.34 9.16 -2.87
C PRO A 230 21.24 10.60 -3.40
N SER A 231 21.96 11.54 -2.79
CA SER A 231 21.77 12.97 -3.05
C SER A 231 22.12 13.38 -4.48
N ASN A 232 23.11 12.70 -5.06
CA ASN A 232 23.51 12.79 -6.46
C ASN A 232 22.38 12.34 -7.42
N CYS A 233 21.75 11.20 -7.17
CA CYS A 233 20.57 10.74 -7.91
C CYS A 233 19.42 11.76 -7.79
N SER A 234 19.13 12.24 -6.58
CA SER A 234 18.11 13.27 -6.33
C SER A 234 18.40 14.58 -7.09
N ALA A 235 19.65 15.03 -7.12
CA ALA A 235 20.04 16.25 -7.83
C ALA A 235 19.87 16.12 -9.35
N ASP A 236 20.27 14.99 -9.93
CA ASP A 236 20.14 14.71 -11.35
C ASP A 236 18.67 14.56 -11.79
N ILE A 237 17.84 13.89 -11.00
CA ILE A 237 16.39 13.81 -11.24
C ILE A 237 15.76 15.21 -11.20
N GLN A 238 16.06 16.01 -10.17
CA GLN A 238 15.54 17.38 -10.07
C GLN A 238 15.94 18.24 -11.28
N ALA A 239 17.19 18.11 -11.76
CA ALA A 239 17.65 18.83 -12.95
C ALA A 239 16.87 18.43 -14.21
N VAL A 240 16.66 17.14 -14.43
CA VAL A 240 15.87 16.64 -15.58
C VAL A 240 14.42 17.09 -15.48
N ILE A 241 13.79 16.94 -14.31
CA ILE A 241 12.39 17.34 -14.10
C ILE A 241 12.19 18.84 -14.31
N ALA A 242 13.11 19.68 -13.80
CA ALA A 242 13.08 21.11 -14.06
C ALA A 242 13.16 21.43 -15.56
N HIS A 243 13.97 20.68 -16.32
CA HIS A 243 14.05 20.86 -17.77
C HIS A 243 12.76 20.47 -18.49
N PHE A 244 12.10 19.38 -18.10
CA PHE A 244 10.77 19.02 -18.62
C PHE A 244 9.74 20.13 -18.32
N ASP A 245 9.70 20.64 -17.08
CA ASP A 245 8.83 21.76 -16.70
C ASP A 245 9.08 23.01 -17.56
N ASP A 246 10.35 23.38 -17.78
CA ASP A 246 10.76 24.60 -18.49
C ASP A 246 10.33 24.61 -19.97
N VAL A 247 10.32 23.45 -20.62
CA VAL A 247 10.02 23.34 -22.05
C VAL A 247 8.58 22.94 -22.35
N ALA A 248 7.75 22.74 -21.34
CA ALA A 248 6.38 22.23 -21.48
C ALA A 248 5.47 23.05 -22.44
N GLN A 249 5.82 24.32 -22.72
CA GLN A 249 5.10 25.22 -23.60
C GLN A 249 5.77 25.43 -24.97
N ASP A 250 6.87 24.73 -25.25
CA ASP A 250 7.61 24.76 -26.52
C ASP A 250 7.40 23.42 -27.26
N PRO A 251 6.54 23.39 -28.31
CA PRO A 251 6.21 22.15 -29.02
C PRO A 251 7.43 21.46 -29.65
N ASP A 252 8.38 22.23 -30.20
CA ASP A 252 9.56 21.67 -30.86
C ASP A 252 10.49 21.04 -29.81
N ALA A 253 10.64 21.68 -28.65
CA ALA A 253 11.43 21.14 -27.54
C ALA A 253 10.76 19.90 -26.91
N VAL A 254 9.44 19.90 -26.77
CA VAL A 254 8.67 18.73 -26.30
C VAL A 254 8.85 17.54 -27.26
N GLU A 255 8.75 17.75 -28.57
CA GLU A 255 8.95 16.69 -29.57
C GLU A 255 10.38 16.12 -29.48
N ALA A 256 11.39 16.99 -29.34
CA ALA A 256 12.77 16.58 -29.16
C ALA A 256 12.98 15.75 -27.87
N LEU A 257 12.39 16.16 -26.74
CA LEU A 257 12.45 15.41 -25.48
C LEU A 257 11.77 14.05 -25.60
N LYS A 258 10.58 14.01 -26.19
CA LYS A 258 9.88 12.74 -26.45
C LYS A 258 10.75 11.80 -27.29
N ALA A 259 11.40 12.31 -28.34
CA ALA A 259 12.31 11.51 -29.16
C ALA A 259 13.54 11.00 -28.39
N GLN A 260 14.10 11.82 -27.50
CA GLN A 260 15.23 11.41 -26.65
C GLN A 260 14.86 10.28 -25.69
N PHE A 261 13.63 10.28 -25.16
CA PHE A 261 13.13 9.28 -24.22
C PHE A 261 12.44 8.08 -24.90
N GLY A 262 12.19 8.15 -26.22
CA GLY A 262 11.50 7.10 -26.96
C GLY A 262 9.98 7.13 -26.78
N MET A 263 9.38 8.30 -26.54
CA MET A 263 7.95 8.50 -26.33
C MET A 263 7.31 9.34 -27.45
N GLU A 264 7.87 9.32 -28.66
CA GLU A 264 7.42 10.12 -29.81
C GLU A 264 5.91 10.00 -30.06
N ASP A 265 5.37 8.79 -29.91
CA ASP A 265 3.97 8.46 -30.19
C ASP A 265 3.00 8.81 -29.06
N VAL A 266 3.46 9.15 -27.85
CA VAL A 266 2.59 9.48 -26.70
C VAL A 266 1.94 10.85 -26.92
N GLU A 267 0.61 10.91 -27.06
CA GLU A 267 -0.08 12.11 -27.54
C GLU A 267 -0.04 13.27 -26.54
N HIS A 268 -0.19 12.96 -25.24
CA HIS A 268 -0.32 13.98 -24.20
C HIS A 268 0.97 14.12 -23.37
N TYR A 269 1.39 15.37 -23.15
CA TYR A 269 2.66 15.65 -22.47
C TYR A 269 2.62 15.32 -20.97
N ASP A 270 1.47 15.42 -20.33
CA ASP A 270 1.28 14.97 -18.96
C ASP A 270 1.49 13.45 -18.84
N ASP A 271 1.03 12.63 -19.79
CA ASP A 271 1.32 11.18 -19.82
C ASP A 271 2.82 10.86 -19.95
N VAL A 272 3.55 11.65 -20.76
CA VAL A 272 5.03 11.57 -20.85
C VAL A 272 5.65 11.85 -19.49
N THR A 273 5.26 12.94 -18.84
CA THR A 273 5.82 13.32 -17.53
C THR A 273 5.37 12.41 -16.38
N ALA A 274 4.16 11.83 -16.45
CA ALA A 274 3.66 10.85 -15.50
C ALA A 274 4.51 9.59 -15.51
N THR A 275 4.95 9.17 -16.71
CA THR A 275 5.82 8.00 -16.90
C THR A 275 7.18 8.17 -16.21
N LEU A 276 7.69 9.40 -16.07
CA LEU A 276 8.94 9.67 -15.36
C LEU A 276 8.86 9.34 -13.86
N LYS A 277 7.66 9.31 -13.26
CA LYS A 277 7.48 8.96 -11.84
C LYS A 277 7.69 7.46 -11.58
N ASN A 278 7.55 6.61 -12.59
CA ASN A 278 7.43 5.16 -12.38
C ASN A 278 8.64 4.50 -11.73
N PRO A 279 9.91 4.82 -12.08
CA PRO A 279 11.06 4.29 -11.35
C PRO A 279 11.09 4.72 -9.88
N ILE A 280 10.56 5.92 -9.59
CA ILE A 280 10.53 6.50 -8.24
C ILE A 280 9.45 5.81 -7.38
N TYR A 281 8.31 5.42 -7.97
CA TYR A 281 7.26 4.66 -7.27
C TYR A 281 7.76 3.37 -6.62
N GLN A 282 8.80 2.75 -7.18
CA GLN A 282 9.39 1.53 -6.62
C GLN A 282 10.00 1.74 -5.22
N TRP A 283 10.20 3.00 -4.79
CA TRP A 283 10.66 3.31 -3.43
C TRP A 283 9.74 2.73 -2.35
N GLN A 284 8.42 2.76 -2.57
CA GLN A 284 7.44 2.23 -1.62
C GLN A 284 7.65 0.73 -1.34
N ASP A 285 8.13 -0.02 -2.35
CA ASP A 285 8.32 -1.46 -2.28
C ASP A 285 9.66 -1.85 -1.62
N LEU A 286 10.55 -0.88 -1.38
CA LEU A 286 11.81 -1.14 -0.71
C LEU A 286 11.57 -1.56 0.74
N GLN A 287 12.48 -2.37 1.25
CA GLN A 287 12.56 -2.84 2.62
C GLN A 287 14.02 -2.70 3.10
N PRO A 288 14.31 -2.76 4.41
CA PRO A 288 15.68 -2.65 4.93
C PRO A 288 16.69 -3.62 4.30
N ASP A 289 16.25 -4.74 3.75
CA ASP A 289 17.07 -5.76 3.09
C ASP A 289 17.17 -5.57 1.56
N SER A 290 16.50 -4.56 1.00
CA SER A 290 16.55 -4.25 -0.43
C SER A 290 17.97 -3.85 -0.85
N GLY A 291 18.61 -4.71 -1.63
CA GLY A 291 19.95 -4.50 -2.16
C GLY A 291 19.97 -3.80 -3.53
N SER A 292 21.17 -3.63 -4.10
CA SER A 292 21.41 -2.92 -5.36
C SER A 292 20.70 -3.50 -6.60
N SER A 293 20.13 -4.70 -6.51
CA SER A 293 19.32 -5.29 -7.58
C SER A 293 17.87 -4.78 -7.60
N ALA A 294 17.44 -4.01 -6.59
CA ALA A 294 16.13 -3.38 -6.62
C ALA A 294 16.09 -2.33 -7.75
N GLY A 295 14.97 -2.30 -8.50
CA GLY A 295 14.87 -1.48 -9.72
C GLY A 295 15.08 0.02 -9.46
N PHE A 296 14.70 0.52 -8.27
CA PHE A 296 14.99 1.89 -7.84
C PHE A 296 16.49 2.19 -7.82
N PHE A 297 17.31 1.30 -7.23
CA PHE A 297 18.76 1.50 -7.18
C PHE A 297 19.41 1.33 -8.55
N ILE A 298 18.92 0.41 -9.38
CA ILE A 298 19.35 0.29 -10.78
C ILE A 298 19.08 1.60 -11.55
N PHE A 299 17.93 2.23 -11.32
CA PHE A 299 17.61 3.52 -11.92
C PHE A 299 18.53 4.64 -11.41
N CYS A 300 18.81 4.70 -10.10
CA CYS A 300 19.78 5.69 -9.60
C CYS A 300 21.19 5.45 -10.15
N ASP A 301 21.66 4.20 -10.23
CA ASP A 301 22.96 3.83 -10.80
C ASP A 301 23.13 4.35 -12.24
N VAL A 302 22.04 4.32 -13.04
CA VAL A 302 22.04 4.89 -14.41
C VAL A 302 22.39 6.38 -14.41
N LEU A 303 21.90 7.13 -13.43
CA LEU A 303 22.11 8.57 -13.36
C LEU A 303 23.43 8.93 -12.68
N GLU A 304 23.83 8.18 -11.67
CA GLU A 304 24.97 8.56 -10.82
C GLU A 304 26.31 7.94 -11.22
N VAL A 305 26.33 6.90 -12.06
CA VAL A 305 27.57 6.24 -12.49
C VAL A 305 27.93 6.57 -13.93
N LYS A 306 29.09 7.18 -14.12
CA LYS A 306 29.66 7.50 -15.44
C LYS A 306 31.12 7.09 -15.48
N ASP A 307 31.52 6.34 -16.51
CA ASP A 307 32.92 5.90 -16.69
C ASP A 307 33.53 5.17 -15.48
N ASN A 308 32.72 4.37 -14.76
CA ASN A 308 33.04 3.72 -13.47
C ASN A 308 33.35 4.69 -12.31
N GLU A 309 32.94 5.96 -12.42
CA GLU A 309 32.99 6.95 -11.36
C GLU A 309 31.58 7.27 -10.87
N THR A 310 31.43 7.38 -9.55
CA THR A 310 30.19 7.85 -8.91
C THR A 310 30.20 9.38 -8.86
N ALA A 311 29.07 9.99 -9.23
CA ALA A 311 28.85 11.43 -9.17
C ALA A 311 29.11 12.02 -7.78
N PRO A 312 29.55 13.30 -7.68
CA PRO A 312 29.51 14.04 -6.43
C PRO A 312 28.06 14.27 -5.98
N ALA A 313 27.86 14.78 -4.76
CA ALA A 313 26.54 14.98 -4.17
C ALA A 313 25.59 15.85 -5.02
N GLU A 314 26.13 16.70 -5.88
CA GLU A 314 25.42 17.58 -6.81
C GLU A 314 24.98 16.88 -8.11
N GLY A 315 25.33 15.60 -8.31
CA GLY A 315 25.05 14.86 -9.54
C GLY A 315 26.03 15.17 -10.67
N TRP A 316 25.81 14.58 -11.85
CA TRP A 316 26.54 14.90 -13.08
C TRP A 316 25.96 16.10 -13.83
N GLY A 317 24.76 16.54 -13.47
CA GLY A 317 24.06 17.66 -14.05
C GLY A 317 23.19 17.28 -15.26
N LEU A 318 22.37 18.23 -15.70
CA LEU A 318 21.31 18.05 -16.68
C LEU A 318 21.76 17.32 -17.96
N GLU A 319 22.88 17.72 -18.57
CA GLU A 319 23.32 17.14 -19.86
C GLU A 319 23.53 15.62 -19.76
N HIS A 320 24.20 15.17 -18.70
CA HIS A 320 24.42 13.75 -18.48
C HIS A 320 23.11 13.05 -18.08
N ALA A 321 22.43 13.57 -17.06
CA ALA A 321 21.24 12.96 -16.50
C ALA A 321 20.13 12.79 -17.55
N LEU A 322 19.91 13.81 -18.39
CA LEU A 322 18.90 13.77 -19.47
C LEU A 322 19.25 12.71 -20.52
N ALA A 323 20.52 12.59 -20.89
CA ALA A 323 20.98 11.58 -21.84
C ALA A 323 20.90 10.16 -21.26
N ALA A 324 21.34 9.97 -20.02
CA ALA A 324 21.34 8.68 -19.34
C ALA A 324 19.92 8.17 -19.08
N TRP A 325 19.04 9.03 -18.55
CA TRP A 325 17.64 8.70 -18.32
C TRP A 325 16.91 8.41 -19.64
N GLY A 326 17.06 9.28 -20.64
CA GLY A 326 16.45 9.07 -21.95
C GLY A 326 16.87 7.74 -22.59
N ALA A 327 18.15 7.39 -22.51
CA ALA A 327 18.66 6.11 -23.00
C ALA A 327 18.13 4.90 -22.21
N TYR A 328 18.03 5.02 -20.88
CA TYR A 328 17.45 3.99 -20.02
C TYR A 328 15.97 3.73 -20.36
N PHE A 329 15.20 4.80 -20.61
CA PHE A 329 13.80 4.69 -21.00
C PHE A 329 13.64 4.08 -22.38
N LYS A 330 14.31 4.67 -23.37
CA LYS A 330 14.19 4.27 -24.78
C LYS A 330 14.63 2.82 -25.04
N ASN A 331 15.71 2.37 -24.39
CA ASN A 331 16.36 1.10 -24.74
C ASN A 331 16.01 -0.06 -23.80
N GLY A 332 15.43 0.21 -22.62
CA GLY A 332 15.19 -0.81 -21.61
C GLY A 332 13.83 -0.71 -20.96
N TYR A 333 13.56 0.42 -20.30
CA TYR A 333 12.38 0.56 -19.44
C TYR A 333 11.06 0.50 -20.23
N LEU A 334 10.89 1.35 -21.26
CA LEU A 334 9.65 1.41 -22.05
C LEU A 334 9.34 0.09 -22.77
N PRO A 335 10.31 -0.57 -23.45
CA PRO A 335 10.08 -1.89 -24.01
C PRO A 335 9.64 -2.94 -22.97
N ALA A 336 10.19 -2.88 -21.76
CA ALA A 336 9.86 -3.83 -20.69
C ALA A 336 8.43 -3.64 -20.15
N ILE A 337 8.01 -2.40 -19.90
CA ILE A 337 6.68 -2.14 -19.30
C ILE A 337 5.54 -2.18 -20.33
N CYS A 338 5.81 -1.81 -21.59
CA CYS A 338 4.79 -1.78 -22.65
C CYS A 338 4.70 -3.07 -23.45
N SER A 339 5.62 -4.03 -23.26
CA SER A 339 5.57 -5.35 -23.87
C SER A 339 5.34 -5.32 -25.41
N GLY A 340 5.93 -4.34 -26.10
CA GLY A 340 5.80 -4.16 -27.55
C GLY A 340 4.51 -3.49 -28.04
N GLN A 341 3.66 -3.00 -27.14
CA GLN A 341 2.51 -2.16 -27.49
C GLN A 341 2.95 -0.79 -28.00
N ASN A 342 2.07 -0.12 -28.76
CA ASN A 342 2.23 1.31 -29.02
C ASN A 342 2.28 2.05 -27.68
N TYR A 343 3.22 3.00 -27.54
CA TYR A 343 3.43 3.67 -26.25
C TYR A 343 2.29 4.60 -25.85
N ASN A 344 1.51 5.14 -26.80
CA ASN A 344 0.28 5.87 -26.47
C ASN A 344 -0.78 4.95 -25.89
N ASP A 345 -0.94 3.73 -26.44
CA ASP A 345 -1.90 2.75 -25.88
C ASP A 345 -1.45 2.23 -24.51
N CYS A 346 -0.14 2.19 -24.27
CA CYS A 346 0.47 1.72 -23.02
C CYS A 346 0.53 2.78 -21.91
N LEU A 347 0.72 4.06 -22.27
CA LEU A 347 1.02 5.18 -21.35
C LEU A 347 0.03 6.35 -21.44
N GLY A 348 -0.83 6.40 -22.46
CA GLY A 348 -1.87 7.42 -22.64
C GLY A 348 -3.11 7.24 -21.77
N THR A 349 -3.44 8.22 -20.93
CA THR A 349 -4.57 8.14 -19.96
C THR A 349 -5.88 8.75 -20.48
N TYR A 350 -5.93 9.26 -21.71
CA TYR A 350 -7.06 10.05 -22.22
C TYR A 350 -8.16 9.26 -22.93
N ASP A 351 -7.91 7.98 -23.25
CA ASP A 351 -8.92 7.12 -23.87
C ASP A 351 -9.79 6.44 -22.81
N ALA A 352 -10.94 7.05 -22.52
CA ALA A 352 -11.94 6.54 -21.56
C ALA A 352 -12.56 5.19 -21.98
N SER A 353 -12.33 4.73 -23.22
CA SER A 353 -12.84 3.44 -23.69
C SER A 353 -11.91 2.26 -23.37
N GLN A 354 -10.70 2.52 -22.86
CA GLN A 354 -9.75 1.47 -22.50
C GLN A 354 -10.32 0.54 -21.43
N GLU A 355 -9.91 -0.74 -21.51
CA GLU A 355 -10.24 -1.77 -20.52
C GLU A 355 -9.88 -1.35 -19.10
N PHE A 356 -8.79 -0.59 -18.94
CA PHE A 356 -8.36 0.00 -17.68
C PHE A 356 -9.49 0.74 -16.94
N TYR A 357 -10.31 1.52 -17.67
CA TYR A 357 -11.42 2.28 -17.10
C TYR A 357 -12.74 1.52 -17.10
N THR A 358 -12.92 0.57 -18.01
CA THR A 358 -14.23 -0.05 -18.31
C THR A 358 -14.39 -1.45 -17.74
N ASN A 359 -13.31 -2.14 -17.36
CA ASN A 359 -13.37 -3.47 -16.78
C ASN A 359 -14.00 -3.42 -15.38
N THR A 360 -15.20 -3.96 -15.25
CA THR A 360 -15.96 -4.07 -14.00
C THR A 360 -15.97 -5.48 -13.42
N ASP A 361 -15.11 -6.38 -13.89
CA ASP A 361 -15.02 -7.74 -13.35
C ASP A 361 -14.55 -7.70 -11.89
N VAL A 362 -15.02 -8.66 -11.09
CA VAL A 362 -14.51 -8.86 -9.73
C VAL A 362 -13.01 -9.18 -9.75
N ASP A 363 -12.32 -8.98 -8.63
CA ASP A 363 -10.86 -9.12 -8.51
C ASP A 363 -10.06 -8.06 -9.27
N ASN A 364 -10.69 -6.93 -9.63
CA ASN A 364 -10.01 -5.73 -10.10
C ASN A 364 -9.80 -4.74 -8.95
N ALA A 365 -8.76 -5.00 -8.14
CA ALA A 365 -8.41 -4.19 -6.97
C ALA A 365 -8.22 -2.71 -7.32
N MET A 366 -7.65 -2.41 -8.49
CA MET A 366 -7.42 -1.04 -8.92
C MET A 366 -8.71 -0.25 -9.08
N ARG A 367 -9.75 -0.84 -9.71
CA ARG A 367 -11.04 -0.17 -9.85
C ARG A 367 -11.68 0.08 -8.49
N SER A 368 -11.70 -0.91 -7.60
CA SER A 368 -12.21 -0.76 -6.23
C SER A 368 -11.42 0.30 -5.45
N TRP A 369 -10.10 0.36 -5.60
CA TRP A 369 -9.27 1.36 -4.95
C TRP A 369 -9.50 2.77 -5.49
N PHE A 370 -9.63 2.93 -6.80
CA PHE A 370 -10.00 4.21 -7.40
C PHE A 370 -11.36 4.70 -6.89
N TRP A 371 -12.32 3.82 -6.65
CA TRP A 371 -13.59 4.23 -6.04
C TRP A 371 -13.40 4.91 -4.68
N VAL A 372 -12.61 4.28 -3.79
CA VAL A 372 -12.32 4.80 -2.45
C VAL A 372 -11.55 6.13 -2.55
N LYS A 373 -10.52 6.21 -3.40
CA LYS A 373 -9.77 7.46 -3.64
C LYS A 373 -10.66 8.59 -4.15
N CYS A 374 -11.48 8.31 -5.17
CA CYS A 374 -12.35 9.32 -5.77
C CYS A 374 -13.47 9.77 -4.82
N ALA A 375 -13.90 8.93 -3.88
CA ALA A 375 -15.04 9.21 -3.02
C ALA A 375 -14.66 9.75 -1.63
N GLU A 376 -13.61 9.21 -1.00
CA GLU A 376 -13.40 9.34 0.45
C GLU A 376 -11.99 9.76 0.85
N VAL A 377 -10.93 9.33 0.15
CA VAL A 377 -9.55 9.49 0.67
C VAL A 377 -8.59 10.32 -0.20
N GLY A 378 -8.83 10.44 -1.49
CA GLY A 378 -7.91 11.14 -2.39
C GLY A 378 -6.54 10.45 -2.45
N TRP A 379 -5.55 11.01 -1.75
CA TRP A 379 -4.14 10.62 -1.78
C TRP A 379 -3.56 10.58 -3.19
N PHE A 380 -3.86 11.63 -3.97
CA PHE A 380 -3.33 11.74 -5.32
C PHE A 380 -1.86 12.15 -5.26
N GLN A 381 -1.01 11.43 -6.00
CA GLN A 381 0.43 11.51 -5.87
C GLN A 381 0.97 12.39 -6.98
N ASP A 382 1.04 13.68 -6.68
CA ASP A 382 1.31 14.74 -7.64
C ASP A 382 2.58 15.53 -7.32
N ALA A 383 2.78 16.63 -8.04
CA ALA A 383 4.02 17.40 -7.99
C ALA A 383 4.03 18.43 -6.85
N ALA A 384 5.19 18.65 -6.25
CA ALA A 384 5.32 19.67 -5.21
C ALA A 384 4.99 21.08 -5.74
N PRO A 385 4.39 21.95 -4.91
CA PRO A 385 4.00 23.29 -5.32
C PRO A 385 5.21 24.16 -5.73
N LEU A 386 4.93 25.28 -6.39
CA LEU A 386 5.97 26.25 -6.77
C LEU A 386 6.73 26.74 -5.53
N GLY A 387 8.06 26.76 -5.63
CA GLY A 387 8.95 27.13 -4.52
C GLY A 387 9.41 25.95 -3.65
N THR A 388 8.80 24.77 -3.79
CA THR A 388 9.28 23.53 -3.17
C THR A 388 10.08 22.70 -4.19
N PRO A 389 11.27 22.19 -3.84
CA PRO A 389 12.01 21.25 -4.69
C PRO A 389 11.16 20.02 -5.05
N THR A 390 11.26 19.53 -6.29
CA THR A 390 10.41 18.42 -6.77
C THR A 390 11.20 17.46 -7.65
N ILE A 391 10.89 16.17 -7.54
CA ILE A 391 11.34 15.11 -8.45
C ILE A 391 10.20 14.63 -9.38
N VAL A 392 9.11 15.38 -9.39
CA VAL A 392 7.93 15.15 -10.22
C VAL A 392 7.57 16.43 -10.97
N SER A 393 7.30 16.29 -12.26
CA SER A 393 6.93 17.37 -13.17
C SER A 393 5.66 18.09 -12.70
N ARG A 394 5.69 19.43 -12.63
CA ARG A 394 4.55 20.26 -12.20
C ARG A 394 3.42 20.32 -13.21
N THR A 395 3.63 19.75 -14.39
CA THR A 395 2.54 19.41 -15.30
C THR A 395 1.56 18.40 -14.71
N LEU A 396 1.94 17.68 -13.65
CA LEU A 396 1.10 16.68 -13.00
C LEU A 396 0.44 17.26 -11.75
N GLN A 397 -0.87 17.42 -11.81
CA GLN A 397 -1.71 17.88 -10.71
C GLN A 397 -2.94 16.97 -10.63
N PRO A 398 -3.61 16.85 -9.47
CA PRO A 398 -4.75 15.93 -9.35
C PRO A 398 -5.85 16.21 -10.38
N ALA A 399 -6.07 17.49 -10.71
CA ALA A 399 -7.09 17.94 -11.65
C ALA A 399 -6.91 17.42 -13.09
N ASN A 400 -5.67 17.26 -13.56
CA ASN A 400 -5.38 16.79 -14.91
C ASN A 400 -4.88 15.34 -14.95
N GLN A 401 -4.91 14.63 -13.83
CA GLN A 401 -4.54 13.23 -13.73
C GLN A 401 -5.66 12.43 -13.05
N GLU A 402 -5.58 12.18 -11.76
CA GLU A 402 -6.44 11.22 -11.07
C GLU A 402 -7.90 11.68 -11.00
N LEU A 403 -8.18 12.97 -10.83
CA LEU A 403 -9.57 13.48 -10.81
C LEU A 403 -10.25 13.38 -12.17
N ARG A 404 -9.51 13.53 -13.27
CA ARG A 404 -10.01 13.22 -14.63
C ARG A 404 -10.30 11.73 -14.75
N GLN A 405 -9.36 10.89 -14.33
CA GLN A 405 -9.50 9.44 -14.39
C GLN A 405 -10.70 8.94 -13.58
N CYS A 406 -11.03 9.56 -12.44
CA CYS A 406 -12.26 9.27 -11.70
C CYS A 406 -13.53 9.36 -12.56
N GLN A 407 -13.59 10.31 -13.50
CA GLN A 407 -14.71 10.47 -14.43
C GLN A 407 -14.75 9.38 -15.50
N TYR A 408 -13.59 8.82 -15.86
CA TYR A 408 -13.50 7.71 -16.80
C TYR A 408 -13.84 6.37 -16.14
N PHE A 409 -13.37 6.14 -14.91
CA PHE A 409 -13.73 4.95 -14.13
C PHE A 409 -15.23 4.91 -13.80
N PHE A 410 -15.81 6.06 -13.43
CA PHE A 410 -17.17 6.13 -12.87
C PHE A 410 -18.02 7.25 -13.53
N PRO A 411 -18.26 7.19 -14.85
CA PRO A 411 -18.93 8.27 -15.58
C PRO A 411 -20.37 8.53 -15.11
N ASP A 412 -21.06 7.51 -14.58
CA ASP A 412 -22.41 7.65 -14.04
C ASP A 412 -22.44 8.42 -12.71
N LYS A 413 -21.33 8.38 -11.95
CA LYS A 413 -21.19 9.09 -10.66
C LYS A 413 -20.53 10.46 -10.83
N TYR A 414 -19.56 10.55 -11.73
CA TYR A 414 -18.78 11.76 -12.01
C TYR A 414 -18.85 12.06 -13.52
N PRO A 415 -19.94 12.71 -14.00
CA PRO A 415 -20.12 13.05 -15.41
C PRO A 415 -18.97 13.91 -15.93
N ALA A 416 -18.73 13.88 -17.25
CA ALA A 416 -17.67 14.65 -17.89
C ALA A 416 -17.79 16.17 -17.57
N GLY A 417 -16.68 16.78 -17.15
CA GLY A 417 -16.63 18.16 -16.66
C GLY A 417 -17.01 18.37 -15.19
N GLU A 418 -17.47 17.33 -14.49
CA GLU A 418 -17.82 17.33 -13.07
C GLU A 418 -17.00 16.29 -12.27
N PRO A 419 -15.68 16.51 -12.09
CA PRO A 419 -14.85 15.58 -11.32
C PRO A 419 -15.23 15.56 -9.82
N PRO A 420 -14.75 14.55 -9.07
CA PRO A 420 -14.90 14.57 -7.62
C PRO A 420 -14.42 15.86 -6.98
N SER A 421 -15.10 16.29 -5.92
CA SER A 421 -14.78 17.52 -5.20
C SER A 421 -13.79 17.24 -4.09
N SER A 422 -12.62 17.87 -4.13
CA SER A 422 -11.61 17.81 -3.07
C SER A 422 -12.18 18.19 -1.70
N ASP A 423 -13.04 19.20 -1.63
CA ASP A 423 -13.72 19.61 -0.40
C ASP A 423 -14.65 18.52 0.17
N LYS A 424 -15.22 17.66 -0.68
CA LYS A 424 -16.01 16.51 -0.21
C LYS A 424 -15.11 15.41 0.34
N ILE A 425 -13.99 15.13 -0.33
CA ILE A 425 -12.99 14.16 0.12
C ILE A 425 -12.41 14.58 1.48
N LEU A 426 -12.02 15.85 1.63
CA LEU A 426 -11.45 16.37 2.89
C LEU A 426 -12.44 16.36 4.07
N LYS A 427 -13.76 16.20 3.85
CA LYS A 427 -14.72 16.02 4.95
C LYS A 427 -14.52 14.70 5.69
N THR A 428 -13.86 13.72 5.08
CA THR A 428 -13.51 12.44 5.71
C THR A 428 -12.67 12.66 6.97
N ASN A 429 -11.74 13.63 6.98
CA ASN A 429 -11.03 14.04 8.20
C ASN A 429 -11.98 14.56 9.30
N GLY A 430 -13.11 15.17 8.96
CA GLY A 430 -14.11 15.59 9.94
C GLY A 430 -14.78 14.42 10.66
N ILE A 431 -14.89 13.27 9.98
CA ILE A 431 -15.47 12.02 10.49
C ILE A 431 -14.43 11.24 11.28
N PHE A 432 -13.28 10.96 10.65
CA PHE A 432 -12.23 10.08 11.19
C PHE A 432 -11.12 10.78 11.96
N LYS A 433 -11.19 12.11 12.06
CA LYS A 433 -10.32 13.00 12.84
C LYS A 433 -8.89 13.16 12.34
N GLY A 434 -8.46 12.44 11.30
CA GLY A 434 -7.13 12.68 10.75
C GLY A 434 -6.04 12.45 11.80
N TRP A 435 -5.09 13.37 11.89
CA TRP A 435 -4.09 13.43 12.97
C TRP A 435 -4.66 13.62 14.39
N ASP A 436 -5.91 14.08 14.53
CA ASP A 436 -6.63 14.24 15.80
C ASP A 436 -7.38 12.97 16.24
N VAL A 437 -7.12 11.80 15.62
CA VAL A 437 -7.73 10.53 16.05
C VAL A 437 -7.41 10.22 17.51
N ASP A 438 -8.45 9.88 18.29
CA ASP A 438 -8.36 9.62 19.74
C ASP A 438 -8.47 8.13 20.01
N VAL A 439 -7.31 7.48 20.18
CA VAL A 439 -7.19 6.06 20.50
C VAL A 439 -6.07 5.82 21.50
N GLN A 440 -6.36 5.01 22.52
CA GLN A 440 -5.40 4.68 23.58
C GLN A 440 -4.85 3.26 23.46
N ASN A 441 -5.59 2.35 22.82
CA ASN A 441 -5.25 0.93 22.70
C ASN A 441 -4.66 0.56 21.32
N VAL A 442 -3.97 1.50 20.67
CA VAL A 442 -3.33 1.30 19.37
C VAL A 442 -1.85 1.67 19.42
N PHE A 443 -0.98 0.77 18.95
CA PHE A 443 0.42 1.06 18.67
C PHE A 443 0.58 1.42 17.19
N PHE A 444 1.27 2.52 16.91
CA PHE A 444 1.55 3.01 15.57
C PHE A 444 3.02 2.78 15.22
N GLY A 445 3.29 1.93 14.24
CA GLY A 445 4.64 1.74 13.68
C GLY A 445 4.80 2.55 12.41
N ASN A 446 5.84 3.37 12.27
CA ASN A 446 6.06 4.21 11.09
C ASN A 446 7.53 4.20 10.64
N GLY A 447 7.74 4.12 9.32
CA GLY A 447 9.06 4.25 8.71
C GLY A 447 9.41 5.70 8.39
N ILE A 448 10.63 6.14 8.71
CA ILE A 448 11.10 7.48 8.32
C ILE A 448 11.27 7.62 6.79
N ARG A 449 11.49 6.50 6.09
CA ARG A 449 11.66 6.43 4.63
C ARG A 449 10.36 6.04 3.93
N ASP A 450 9.25 5.98 4.66
CA ASP A 450 7.95 5.67 4.10
C ASP A 450 7.38 6.87 3.35
N VAL A 451 7.05 6.70 2.07
CA VAL A 451 6.38 7.71 1.24
C VAL A 451 5.02 8.13 1.81
N TRP A 452 4.42 7.30 2.66
CA TRP A 452 3.14 7.58 3.31
C TRP A 452 3.25 8.31 4.65
N ARG A 453 4.47 8.56 5.15
CA ARG A 453 4.72 9.10 6.48
C ARG A 453 3.93 10.38 6.78
N ASP A 454 3.82 11.27 5.80
CA ASP A 454 3.12 12.55 5.96
C ASP A 454 1.60 12.42 6.01
N ALA A 455 1.02 11.26 5.67
CA ALA A 455 -0.37 10.94 5.95
C ALA A 455 -0.57 10.19 7.29
N THR A 456 0.49 9.88 8.03
CA THR A 456 0.42 9.14 9.29
C THR A 456 0.57 10.03 10.52
N THR A 457 0.47 9.42 11.71
CA THR A 457 0.75 10.04 13.00
C THR A 457 2.19 10.50 13.19
N SER A 458 3.08 10.18 12.25
CA SER A 458 4.50 10.57 12.24
C SER A 458 4.87 11.57 11.14
N ALA A 459 3.87 12.27 10.58
CA ALA A 459 4.08 13.37 9.65
C ALA A 459 4.99 14.46 10.23
N ASP A 460 5.75 15.14 9.37
CA ASP A 460 6.70 16.15 9.85
C ASP A 460 5.97 17.31 10.53
N ASN A 461 6.45 17.69 11.71
CA ASN A 461 5.86 18.73 12.57
C ASN A 461 4.45 18.43 13.11
N VAL A 462 4.01 17.18 13.04
CA VAL A 462 2.76 16.73 13.65
C VAL A 462 3.04 16.03 14.98
N VAL A 463 2.27 16.40 16.00
CA VAL A 463 2.25 15.71 17.29
C VAL A 463 0.78 15.38 17.58
N PRO A 464 0.34 14.13 17.36
CA PRO A 464 -1.05 13.76 17.59
C PRO A 464 -1.46 14.04 19.04
N PRO A 465 -2.52 14.83 19.29
CA PRO A 465 -2.81 15.34 20.63
C PRO A 465 -3.37 14.29 21.59
N HIS A 466 -3.94 13.21 21.05
CA HIS A 466 -4.66 12.20 21.80
C HIS A 466 -3.95 10.85 21.86
N ILE A 467 -2.79 10.70 21.19
CA ILE A 467 -2.04 9.45 21.20
C ILE A 467 -0.79 9.63 22.09
N PRO A 468 -0.61 8.81 23.13
CA PRO A 468 0.63 8.82 23.91
C PRO A 468 1.84 8.59 23.00
N GLN A 469 2.88 9.42 23.16
CA GLN A 469 4.09 9.28 22.34
C GLN A 469 4.79 7.92 22.52
N SER A 470 4.59 7.24 23.64
CA SER A 470 5.05 5.86 23.86
C SER A 470 4.37 4.83 22.95
N HIS A 471 3.22 5.16 22.35
CA HIS A 471 2.49 4.29 21.43
C HIS A 471 2.90 4.53 19.98
N ILE A 472 3.78 5.48 19.69
CA ILE A 472 4.28 5.76 18.34
C ILE A 472 5.73 5.29 18.25
N GLY A 473 5.97 4.26 17.45
CA GLY A 473 7.29 3.73 17.12
C GLY A 473 7.74 4.22 15.75
N LEU A 474 8.84 4.97 15.71
CA LEU A 474 9.46 5.43 14.47
C LEU A 474 10.77 4.66 14.19
N HIS A 475 10.91 4.09 12.99
CA HIS A 475 12.08 3.30 12.58
C HIS A 475 12.65 3.75 11.23
N ASN A 476 13.88 3.33 10.92
CA ASN A 476 14.60 3.63 9.68
C ASN A 476 14.14 2.80 8.46
N GLY A 477 12.97 2.16 8.57
CA GLY A 477 12.40 1.33 7.50
C GLY A 477 11.60 2.16 6.50
N PHE A 478 10.97 1.43 5.59
CA PHE A 478 10.10 1.91 4.53
C PHE A 478 8.64 1.62 4.90
N HIS A 479 7.78 1.52 3.89
CA HIS A 479 6.36 1.25 4.08
C HIS A 479 6.13 -0.09 4.78
N THR A 480 5.47 -0.05 5.94
CA THR A 480 5.07 -1.21 6.75
C THR A 480 6.20 -2.17 7.18
N SER A 481 7.45 -1.71 7.20
CA SER A 481 8.58 -2.60 7.49
C SER A 481 8.51 -3.26 8.86
N ASP A 482 7.84 -2.64 9.84
CA ASP A 482 7.64 -3.17 11.18
C ASP A 482 6.73 -4.42 11.23
N LEU A 483 5.88 -4.65 10.24
CA LEU A 483 5.03 -5.86 10.18
C LEU A 483 5.82 -7.14 9.91
N ILE A 484 6.98 -7.05 9.25
CA ILE A 484 7.75 -8.20 8.75
C ILE A 484 8.94 -8.48 9.67
N ILE A 485 9.01 -9.68 10.24
CA ILE A 485 10.02 -9.99 11.26
C ILE A 485 11.43 -10.01 10.69
N ALA A 486 11.61 -10.39 9.42
CA ALA A 486 12.92 -10.39 8.76
C ALA A 486 13.55 -8.97 8.68
N ASN A 487 12.73 -7.91 8.72
CA ASN A 487 13.24 -6.53 8.69
C ASN A 487 13.92 -6.08 9.98
N ASN A 488 13.92 -6.91 11.03
CA ASN A 488 14.69 -6.67 12.26
C ASN A 488 16.21 -6.65 12.05
N ILE A 489 16.69 -6.92 10.83
CA ILE A 489 18.07 -6.64 10.42
C ILE A 489 18.45 -5.16 10.62
N ASP A 490 17.48 -4.24 10.52
CA ASP A 490 17.65 -2.87 10.96
C ASP A 490 17.25 -2.77 12.44
N SER A 491 18.22 -2.36 13.28
CA SER A 491 18.04 -2.32 14.72
C SER A 491 16.91 -1.39 15.20
N SER A 492 16.56 -0.36 14.44
CA SER A 492 15.45 0.52 14.79
C SER A 492 14.10 -0.11 14.47
N VAL A 493 14.01 -0.91 13.41
CA VAL A 493 12.82 -1.73 13.12
C VAL A 493 12.65 -2.78 14.23
N ALA A 494 13.74 -3.43 14.63
CA ALA A 494 13.72 -4.40 15.73
C ALA A 494 13.24 -3.78 17.05
N ASP A 495 13.66 -2.55 17.36
CA ASP A 495 13.21 -1.82 18.56
C ASP A 495 11.72 -1.47 18.50
N VAL A 496 11.22 -0.99 17.36
CA VAL A 496 9.78 -0.72 17.17
C VAL A 496 8.96 -2.01 17.29
N GLN A 497 9.42 -3.11 16.70
CA GLN A 497 8.77 -4.41 16.83
C GLN A 497 8.68 -4.86 18.30
N GLN A 498 9.77 -4.72 19.06
CA GLN A 498 9.78 -5.08 20.49
C GLN A 498 8.84 -4.19 21.31
N LYS A 499 8.83 -2.88 21.05
CA LYS A 499 7.93 -1.93 21.74
C LYS A 499 6.47 -2.24 21.48
N GLY A 500 6.09 -2.48 20.23
CA GLY A 500 4.71 -2.83 19.89
C GLY A 500 4.29 -4.18 20.48
N LEU A 501 5.18 -5.18 20.52
CA LEU A 501 4.88 -6.46 21.17
C LEU A 501 4.67 -6.29 22.68
N ALA A 502 5.50 -5.47 23.33
CA ALA A 502 5.34 -5.13 24.75
C ALA A 502 4.01 -4.40 25.01
N PHE A 503 3.64 -3.47 24.12
CA PHE A 503 2.36 -2.76 24.16
C PHE A 503 1.18 -3.73 24.05
N VAL A 504 1.16 -4.61 23.05
CA VAL A 504 0.08 -5.59 22.86
C VAL A 504 -0.02 -6.51 24.08
N ASN A 505 1.11 -6.94 24.65
CA ASN A 505 1.12 -7.73 25.88
C ASN A 505 0.48 -6.97 27.06
N GLU A 506 0.76 -5.68 27.23
CA GLU A 506 0.13 -4.85 28.27
C GLU A 506 -1.39 -4.72 28.05
N MET A 507 -1.80 -4.41 26.83
CA MET A 507 -3.22 -4.28 26.48
C MET A 507 -3.98 -5.58 26.73
N LEU A 508 -3.46 -6.72 26.28
CA LEU A 508 -4.06 -8.03 26.52
C LEU A 508 -4.12 -8.41 28.00
N ALA A 509 -3.10 -8.07 28.79
CA ALA A 509 -3.09 -8.33 30.24
C ALA A 509 -4.13 -7.50 31.00
N SER A 510 -4.46 -6.31 30.49
CA SER A 510 -5.45 -5.40 31.07
C SER A 510 -6.88 -5.58 30.54
N TRP A 511 -7.06 -6.43 29.52
CA TRP A 511 -8.36 -6.60 28.87
C TRP A 511 -9.34 -7.40 29.73
N GLU A 512 -10.51 -6.80 30.00
CA GLU A 512 -11.61 -7.46 30.71
C GLU A 512 -12.73 -7.84 29.73
N PRO A 513 -13.09 -9.14 29.62
CA PRO A 513 -14.19 -9.57 28.78
C PRO A 513 -15.52 -8.90 29.19
N GLY A 514 -16.16 -8.18 28.28
CA GLY A 514 -17.56 -7.76 28.42
C GLY A 514 -17.83 -6.42 29.10
N VAL A 515 -16.83 -5.57 29.38
CA VAL A 515 -17.07 -4.23 29.96
C VAL A 515 -17.63 -3.20 28.93
N GLY A 516 -17.61 -3.51 27.63
CA GLY A 516 -17.97 -2.55 26.57
C GLY A 516 -19.20 -2.86 25.70
N LEU A 517 -19.87 -4.01 25.83
CA LEU A 517 -20.99 -4.38 24.93
C LEU A 517 -22.39 -3.96 25.45
N THR A 518 -22.45 -3.03 26.42
CA THR A 518 -23.73 -2.46 26.86
C THR A 518 -24.04 -1.17 26.09
N ARG A 519 -25.07 -1.28 25.24
CA ARG A 519 -25.77 -0.22 24.50
C ARG A 519 -25.76 1.14 25.21
N ALA A 520 -25.36 2.18 24.47
CA ALA A 520 -25.97 3.50 24.55
C ALA A 520 -26.71 3.76 23.23
#